data_AF-A0A7G8H4P1-F1
#
_entry.id   AF-A0A7G8H4P1-F1
#
_cell.length_a   1.000
_cell.length_b   1.000
_cell.length_c   1.000
_cell.angle_alpha   90.00
_cell.angle_beta   90.00
_cell.angle_gamma   90.00
#
_symmetry.space_group_name_H-M   'P 1'
#
loop_
_entity.id
_entity.type
_entity.pdbx_description
1 polymer ?
#
loop_
_entity_poly.entity_id
_entity_poly.type
_entity_poly.pdbx_seq_one_letter_code
_entity_poly.pdbx_strand_id
1 'polypeptide(L)'
;MIFEEVKPLYQKTDAGYEGLGVDVLEQIRIQAKRRKVDYRVAKSVNDGIGAVITGRADIACGVAFTWGRSSQVSYSLPFGVGGTRLLMARDTTIDGTPASLEGQTIGVVKDTASAKVLKSVVPGATLFSIPKEALDAFYTGDVSILGGGTLWLAANQPDRQDGAAALPSLRPLRHQLHHQSKQRQTALLHQHRVGPDDAGLHGW
;
A
#
# COMPACT_ATOMS: atom_id res chain seq x y z
N MET A 1 11.26 -8.39 -3.99
CA MET A 1 10.80 -7.11 -4.54
C MET A 1 10.41 -6.18 -3.41
N ILE A 2 10.85 -4.93 -3.52
CA ILE A 2 10.46 -3.81 -2.67
C ILE A 2 9.95 -2.67 -3.56
N PHE A 3 9.32 -1.68 -2.95
CA PHE A 3 8.85 -0.48 -3.63
C PHE A 3 9.65 0.71 -3.12
N GLU A 4 10.21 1.50 -4.03
CA GLU A 4 11.06 2.64 -3.67
C GLU A 4 10.21 3.75 -3.04
N GLU A 5 10.76 4.44 -2.03
CA GLU A 5 10.15 5.58 -1.35
C GLU A 5 8.72 5.34 -0.80
N VAL A 6 8.47 4.14 -0.28
CA VAL A 6 7.22 3.81 0.39
C VAL A 6 7.42 3.84 1.90
N LYS A 7 7.48 5.03 2.49
CA LYS A 7 7.49 5.17 3.95
C LYS A 7 6.25 4.52 4.56
N PRO A 8 6.35 3.89 5.74
CA PRO A 8 7.55 3.63 6.53
C PRO A 8 8.19 2.27 6.19
N LEU A 9 7.78 1.62 5.09
CA LEU A 9 8.28 0.29 4.74
C LEU A 9 9.69 0.33 4.17
N TYR A 10 9.94 1.27 3.27
CA TYR A 10 11.18 1.38 2.52
C TYR A 10 11.57 2.84 2.34
N GLN A 11 12.79 3.16 2.73
CA GLN A 11 13.50 4.39 2.39
C GLN A 11 14.86 3.99 1.87
N LYS A 12 15.29 4.62 0.78
CA LYS A 12 16.64 4.43 0.25
C LYS A 12 17.62 5.29 1.03
N THR A 13 18.76 4.71 1.39
CA THR A 13 19.87 5.38 2.06
C THR A 13 21.17 5.09 1.33
N ASP A 14 22.25 5.78 1.70
CA ASP A 14 23.58 5.51 1.15
C ASP A 14 24.06 4.08 1.46
N ALA A 15 23.56 3.48 2.55
CA ALA A 15 23.88 2.13 2.97
C ALA A 15 22.94 1.05 2.40
N GLY A 16 21.92 1.42 1.62
CA GLY A 16 20.96 0.49 1.02
C GLY A 16 19.50 0.90 1.27
N TYR A 17 18.77 0.07 2.00
CA TYR A 17 17.37 0.32 2.34
C TYR A 17 17.15 0.17 3.84
N GLU A 18 16.27 1.00 4.39
CA GLU A 18 15.79 0.91 5.76
C GLU A 18 14.26 1.00 5.83
N GLY A 19 13.71 0.70 7.01
CA GLY A 19 12.29 0.81 7.31
C GLY A 19 11.66 -0.50 7.74
N LEU A 20 10.39 -0.44 8.15
CA LEU A 20 9.66 -1.57 8.71
C LEU A 20 9.64 -2.79 7.77
N GLY A 21 9.56 -2.56 6.45
CA GLY A 21 9.56 -3.63 5.46
C GLY A 21 10.91 -4.32 5.32
N VAL A 22 12.01 -3.58 5.56
CA VAL A 22 13.38 -4.12 5.62
C VAL A 22 13.55 -4.95 6.89
N ASP A 23 13.14 -4.42 8.04
CA ASP A 23 13.24 -5.13 9.34
C ASP A 23 12.52 -6.47 9.30
N VAL A 24 11.30 -6.50 8.73
CA VAL A 24 10.53 -7.73 8.58
C VAL A 24 11.23 -8.73 7.64
N LEU A 25 11.80 -8.26 6.53
CA LEU A 25 12.54 -9.13 5.60
C LEU A 25 13.82 -9.69 6.23
N GLU A 26 14.51 -8.91 7.04
CA GLU A 26 15.69 -9.38 7.79
C GLU A 26 15.31 -10.41 8.86
N GLN A 27 14.20 -10.22 9.58
CA GLN A 27 13.71 -11.24 10.51
C GLN A 27 13.32 -12.54 9.78
N ILE A 28 12.68 -12.45 8.62
CA ILE A 28 12.40 -13.62 7.77
C ILE A 28 13.71 -14.31 7.36
N ARG A 29 14.72 -13.55 6.94
CA ARG A 29 16.03 -14.10 6.57
C ARG A 29 16.65 -14.89 7.72
N ILE A 30 16.66 -14.32 8.92
CA ILE A 30 17.23 -14.94 10.13
C ILE A 30 16.49 -16.25 10.45
N GLN A 31 15.16 -16.21 10.53
CA GLN A 31 14.33 -17.36 10.88
C GLN A 31 14.40 -18.47 9.81
N ALA A 32 14.49 -18.09 8.53
CA ALA A 32 14.66 -19.02 7.42
C ALA A 32 16.12 -19.50 7.25
N LYS A 33 17.04 -19.09 8.14
CA LYS A 33 18.48 -19.41 8.10
C LYS A 33 19.12 -19.11 6.75
N ARG A 34 18.72 -18.01 6.11
CA ARG A 34 19.26 -17.55 4.83
C ARG A 34 20.46 -16.63 5.05
N ARG A 35 21.42 -16.68 4.12
CA ARG A 35 22.65 -15.88 4.20
C ARG A 35 22.43 -14.39 3.96
N LYS A 36 21.55 -14.02 3.02
CA LYS A 36 21.30 -12.64 2.61
C LYS A 36 19.88 -12.44 2.08
N VAL A 37 19.43 -11.18 2.05
CA VAL A 37 18.28 -10.72 1.26
C VAL A 37 18.82 -9.88 0.11
N ASP A 38 18.42 -10.20 -1.13
CA ASP A 38 18.71 -9.35 -2.29
C ASP A 38 17.48 -8.50 -2.62
N TYR A 39 17.65 -7.18 -2.56
CA TYR A 39 16.58 -6.22 -2.82
C TYR A 39 16.49 -5.89 -4.32
N ARG A 40 15.27 -5.87 -4.86
CA ARG A 40 14.96 -5.45 -6.23
C ARG A 40 13.76 -4.51 -6.20
N VAL A 41 13.88 -3.37 -6.86
CA VAL A 41 12.82 -2.35 -6.91
C VAL A 41 11.80 -2.72 -7.98
N ALA A 42 10.53 -2.76 -7.59
CA ALA A 42 9.42 -2.93 -8.51
C ALA A 42 8.96 -1.57 -9.06
N LYS A 43 8.60 -1.52 -10.34
CA LYS A 43 8.09 -0.30 -11.00
C LYS A 43 6.65 0.03 -10.59
N SER A 44 5.89 -0.97 -10.17
CA SER A 44 4.51 -0.84 -9.72
C SER A 44 4.12 -2.06 -8.87
N VAL A 45 2.99 -1.97 -8.17
CA VAL A 45 2.46 -3.10 -7.39
C VAL A 45 2.26 -4.35 -8.27
N ASN A 46 1.75 -4.17 -9.49
CA ASN A 46 1.55 -5.28 -10.43
C ASN A 46 2.88 -5.87 -10.92
N ASP A 47 3.92 -5.05 -11.15
CA ASP A 47 5.26 -5.55 -11.48
C ASP A 47 5.86 -6.37 -10.33
N GLY A 48 5.68 -5.92 -9.08
CA GLY A 48 6.11 -6.66 -7.89
C GLY A 48 5.42 -8.02 -7.75
N ILE A 49 4.10 -8.08 -7.94
CA ILE A 49 3.33 -9.33 -7.95
C ILE A 49 3.76 -10.23 -9.10
N GLY A 50 3.87 -9.67 -10.31
CA GLY A 50 4.32 -10.40 -11.49
C GLY A 50 5.70 -11.01 -11.33
N ALA A 51 6.63 -10.30 -10.68
CA ALA A 51 7.96 -10.83 -10.39
C ALA A 51 7.93 -12.06 -9.48
N VAL A 52 7.01 -12.12 -8.51
CA VAL A 52 6.78 -13.32 -7.70
C VAL A 52 6.18 -14.44 -8.55
N ILE A 53 5.12 -14.14 -9.31
CA ILE A 53 4.46 -15.12 -10.18
C ILE A 53 5.43 -15.74 -11.18
N THR A 54 6.38 -14.99 -11.72
CA THR A 54 7.38 -15.49 -12.67
C THR A 54 8.65 -16.05 -12.01
N GLY A 55 8.75 -16.09 -10.69
CA GLY A 55 9.94 -16.57 -9.97
C GLY A 55 11.15 -15.64 -10.05
N ARG A 56 10.98 -14.39 -10.51
CA ARG A 56 12.04 -13.36 -10.53
C ARG A 56 12.33 -12.78 -9.14
N ALA A 57 11.46 -13.05 -8.17
CA ALA A 57 11.62 -12.73 -6.76
C ALA A 57 10.87 -13.75 -5.89
N ASP A 58 11.42 -14.06 -4.72
CA ASP A 58 10.79 -14.99 -3.78
C ASP A 58 9.65 -14.36 -2.97
N ILE A 59 9.73 -13.04 -2.76
CA ILE A 59 8.87 -12.24 -1.89
C ILE A 59 8.62 -10.88 -2.54
N ALA A 60 7.38 -10.40 -2.53
CA ALA A 60 7.05 -8.99 -2.73
C ALA A 60 6.42 -8.44 -1.44
N CYS A 61 7.19 -7.64 -0.69
CA CYS A 61 6.81 -7.18 0.63
C CYS A 61 6.10 -5.82 0.57
N GLY A 62 5.11 -5.62 1.45
CA GLY A 62 4.34 -4.39 1.52
C GLY A 62 3.17 -4.30 0.55
N VAL A 63 2.88 -5.38 -0.19
CA VAL A 63 1.70 -5.45 -1.06
C VAL A 63 0.45 -5.71 -0.21
N ALA A 64 -0.52 -4.80 -0.28
CA ALA A 64 -1.79 -4.97 0.42
C ALA A 64 -2.57 -6.18 -0.13
N PHE A 65 -3.21 -6.92 0.79
CA PHE A 65 -4.12 -8.02 0.48
C PHE A 65 -5.33 -7.53 -0.33
N THR A 66 -5.70 -8.30 -1.34
CA THR A 66 -7.04 -8.25 -1.95
C THR A 66 -7.44 -9.66 -2.37
N TRP A 67 -8.74 -9.96 -2.38
CA TRP A 67 -9.25 -11.24 -2.87
C TRP A 67 -8.82 -11.56 -4.31
N GLY A 68 -8.76 -10.54 -5.17
CA GLY A 68 -8.31 -10.73 -6.55
C GLY A 68 -6.84 -11.17 -6.63
N ARG A 69 -5.97 -10.65 -5.76
CA ARG A 69 -4.56 -11.05 -5.69
C ARG A 69 -4.37 -12.41 -5.03
N SER A 70 -5.13 -12.69 -3.97
CA SER A 70 -5.01 -13.96 -3.25
C SER A 70 -5.38 -15.19 -4.11
N SER A 71 -6.09 -14.98 -5.23
CA SER A 71 -6.32 -16.03 -6.22
C SER A 71 -5.09 -16.40 -7.06
N GLN A 72 -4.04 -15.57 -7.06
CA GLN A 72 -2.84 -15.75 -7.89
C GLN A 72 -1.57 -16.03 -7.06
N VAL A 73 -1.56 -15.60 -5.80
CA VAL A 73 -0.38 -15.60 -4.93
C VAL A 73 -0.80 -15.81 -3.47
N SER A 74 0.02 -16.54 -2.71
CA SER A 74 -0.25 -16.79 -1.30
C SER A 74 0.26 -15.65 -0.42
N TYR A 75 -0.49 -15.30 0.63
CA TYR A 75 -0.16 -14.21 1.54
C TYR A 75 0.31 -14.73 2.91
N SER A 76 1.30 -14.08 3.52
CA SER A 76 1.64 -14.31 4.93
C SER A 76 0.58 -13.76 5.88
N LEU A 77 0.77 -14.04 7.19
CA LEU A 77 0.16 -13.23 8.23
C LEU A 77 0.55 -11.75 8.05
N PRO A 78 -0.39 -10.81 8.27
CA PRO A 78 -0.12 -9.40 8.15
C PRO A 78 0.75 -8.91 9.31
N PHE A 79 1.72 -8.07 9.01
CA PHE A 79 2.54 -7.35 10.00
C PHE A 79 2.11 -5.88 10.15
N GLY A 80 1.15 -5.44 9.32
CA GLY A 80 0.49 -4.15 9.43
C GLY A 80 -0.98 -4.28 9.08
N VAL A 81 -1.85 -3.59 9.82
CA VAL A 81 -3.27 -3.49 9.51
C VAL A 81 -3.63 -2.02 9.41
N GLY A 82 -4.14 -1.64 8.25
CA GLY A 82 -4.57 -0.28 7.96
C GLY A 82 -5.90 -0.26 7.22
N GLY A 83 -6.17 0.86 6.56
CA GLY A 83 -7.30 0.97 5.66
C GLY A 83 -7.10 2.12 4.69
N THR A 84 -8.03 2.27 3.76
CA THR A 84 -8.05 3.45 2.89
C THR A 84 -8.41 4.68 3.72
N ARG A 85 -7.50 5.66 3.73
CA ARG A 85 -7.67 6.96 4.36
C ARG A 85 -7.53 8.05 3.30
N LEU A 86 -8.00 9.23 3.67
CA LEU A 86 -7.89 10.46 2.91
C LEU A 86 -7.02 11.42 3.71
N LEU A 87 -5.97 11.93 3.08
CA LEU A 87 -5.16 13.04 3.58
C LEU A 87 -5.68 14.32 2.92
N MET A 88 -5.97 15.34 3.74
CA MET A 88 -6.56 16.61 3.31
C MET A 88 -6.22 17.71 4.30
N ALA A 89 -6.49 18.96 3.96
CA ALA A 89 -6.38 20.10 4.88
C ALA A 89 -7.14 19.82 6.20
N ARG A 90 -6.66 20.38 7.32
CA ARG A 90 -7.24 20.11 8.64
C ARG A 90 -8.59 20.78 8.85
N ASP A 91 -8.68 22.01 8.37
CA ASP A 91 -9.77 22.97 8.46
C ASP A 91 -10.79 22.79 7.33
N THR A 92 -11.07 21.53 6.98
CA THR A 92 -12.06 21.18 5.95
C THR A 92 -13.35 20.64 6.56
N THR A 93 -14.46 20.93 5.89
CA THR A 93 -15.77 20.32 6.15
C THR A 93 -15.92 18.94 5.50
N ILE A 94 -14.94 18.51 4.69
CA ILE A 94 -14.97 17.19 4.05
C ILE A 94 -14.86 16.09 5.11
N ASP A 95 -15.86 15.21 5.16
CA ASP A 95 -16.00 14.16 6.17
C ASP A 95 -15.66 12.75 5.67
N GLY A 96 -15.35 12.64 4.37
CA GLY A 96 -14.99 11.40 3.68
C GLY A 96 -16.18 10.58 3.18
N THR A 97 -17.42 11.08 3.28
CA THR A 97 -18.59 10.49 2.62
C THR A 97 -18.58 10.78 1.11
N PRO A 98 -19.30 10.00 0.27
CA PRO A 98 -19.30 10.25 -1.17
C PRO A 98 -19.78 11.68 -1.51
N ALA A 99 -20.79 12.18 -0.79
CA ALA A 99 -21.34 13.51 -0.99
C ALA A 99 -20.31 14.62 -0.68
N SER A 100 -19.49 14.49 0.37
CA SER A 100 -18.48 15.50 0.68
C SER A 100 -17.26 15.44 -0.25
N LEU A 101 -17.10 14.36 -1.03
CA LEU A 101 -16.02 14.21 -2.01
C LEU A 101 -16.41 14.71 -3.41
N GLU A 102 -17.67 15.07 -3.63
CA GLU A 102 -18.13 15.59 -4.90
C GLU A 102 -17.44 16.92 -5.26
N GLY A 103 -16.99 17.03 -6.51
CA GLY A 103 -16.26 18.21 -7.00
C GLY A 103 -14.83 18.37 -6.49
N GLN A 104 -14.33 17.48 -5.62
CA GLN A 104 -12.95 17.54 -5.11
C GLN A 104 -11.96 16.91 -6.08
N THR A 105 -10.74 17.46 -6.15
CA THR A 105 -9.63 16.84 -6.87
C THR A 105 -8.94 15.83 -5.97
N ILE A 106 -9.12 14.54 -6.27
CA ILE A 106 -8.63 13.44 -5.44
C ILE A 106 -7.54 12.67 -6.18
N GLY A 107 -6.36 12.60 -5.61
CA GLY A 107 -5.25 11.77 -6.09
C GLY A 107 -5.18 10.42 -5.39
N VAL A 108 -4.75 9.37 -6.09
CA VAL A 108 -4.40 8.08 -5.48
C VAL A 108 -3.37 7.34 -6.33
N VAL A 109 -2.47 6.60 -5.68
CA VAL A 109 -1.51 5.75 -6.38
C VAL A 109 -2.25 4.57 -7.03
N LYS A 110 -2.08 4.43 -8.35
CA LYS A 110 -2.70 3.36 -9.15
C LYS A 110 -2.26 1.98 -8.69
N ASP A 111 -3.03 0.96 -9.05
CA ASP A 111 -2.76 -0.44 -8.67
C ASP A 111 -2.65 -0.69 -7.16
N THR A 112 -3.07 0.25 -6.31
CA THR A 112 -3.15 0.02 -4.87
C THR A 112 -4.53 -0.52 -4.48
N ALA A 113 -4.61 -1.15 -3.30
CA ALA A 113 -5.92 -1.50 -2.73
C ALA A 113 -6.76 -0.23 -2.50
N SER A 114 -6.13 0.91 -2.18
CA SER A 114 -6.83 2.18 -1.99
C SER A 114 -7.39 2.74 -3.28
N ALA A 115 -6.68 2.63 -4.40
CA ALA A 115 -7.23 3.01 -5.70
C ALA A 115 -8.48 2.21 -6.06
N LYS A 116 -8.49 0.90 -5.78
CA LYS A 116 -9.68 0.05 -6.01
C LYS A 116 -10.87 0.49 -5.16
N VAL A 117 -10.65 0.76 -3.88
CA VAL A 117 -11.71 1.23 -2.98
C VAL A 117 -12.19 2.62 -3.41
N LEU A 118 -11.29 3.56 -3.67
CA LEU A 118 -11.64 4.93 -4.05
C LEU A 118 -12.38 5.00 -5.36
N LYS A 119 -12.01 4.20 -6.37
CA LYS A 119 -12.72 4.16 -7.66
C LYS A 119 -14.21 3.81 -7.51
N SER A 120 -14.60 3.06 -6.48
CA SER A 120 -16.01 2.73 -6.21
C SER A 120 -16.80 3.88 -5.60
N VAL A 121 -16.12 4.89 -5.04
CA VAL A 121 -16.74 6.05 -4.37
C VAL A 121 -16.61 7.31 -5.22
N VAL A 122 -15.44 7.49 -5.83
CA VAL A 122 -15.06 8.64 -6.66
C VAL A 122 -14.41 8.10 -7.95
N PRO A 123 -15.21 7.79 -8.98
CA PRO A 123 -14.69 7.24 -10.24
C PRO A 123 -13.69 8.15 -10.96
N GLY A 124 -13.76 9.47 -10.71
CA GLY A 124 -12.91 10.50 -11.32
C GLY A 124 -11.58 10.78 -10.60
N ALA A 125 -11.16 9.95 -9.64
CA ALA A 125 -9.88 10.16 -8.96
C ALA A 125 -8.68 10.07 -9.92
N THR A 126 -7.73 10.99 -9.79
CA THR A 126 -6.47 11.03 -10.55
C THR A 126 -5.56 9.90 -10.10
N LEU A 127 -5.15 9.06 -11.06
CA LEU A 127 -4.31 7.90 -10.81
C LEU A 127 -2.83 8.21 -11.07
N PHE A 128 -2.01 8.12 -10.04
CA PHE A 128 -0.57 8.34 -10.13
C PHE A 128 0.19 7.02 -10.23
N SER A 129 1.24 6.97 -11.06
CA SER A 129 2.04 5.75 -11.21
C SER A 129 3.06 5.60 -10.09
N ILE A 130 3.59 6.72 -9.61
CA ILE A 130 4.67 6.76 -8.63
C ILE A 130 4.15 7.42 -7.34
N PRO A 131 4.38 6.83 -6.15
CA PRO A 131 3.92 7.40 -4.87
C PRO A 131 4.36 8.84 -4.63
N LYS A 132 5.62 9.16 -4.99
CA LYS A 132 6.16 10.51 -4.86
C LYS A 132 5.36 11.55 -5.67
N GLU A 133 4.98 11.24 -6.90
CA GLU A 133 4.18 12.17 -7.74
C GLU A 133 2.82 12.47 -7.10
N ALA A 134 2.16 11.46 -6.53
CA ALA A 134 0.88 11.65 -5.85
C ALA A 134 1.01 12.54 -4.61
N LEU A 135 2.12 12.39 -3.88
CA LEU A 135 2.42 13.20 -2.70
C LEU A 135 2.77 14.64 -3.07
N ASP A 136 3.60 14.82 -4.10
CA ASP A 136 3.98 16.14 -4.61
C ASP A 136 2.74 16.88 -5.15
N ALA A 137 1.85 16.21 -5.89
CA ALA A 137 0.59 16.78 -6.38
C ALA A 137 -0.33 17.24 -5.23
N PHE A 138 -0.33 16.53 -4.10
CA PHE A 138 -1.08 16.94 -2.92
C PHE A 138 -0.48 18.19 -2.26
N TYR A 139 0.83 18.22 -2.05
CA TYR A 139 1.49 19.35 -1.39
C TYR A 139 1.58 20.61 -2.24
N THR A 140 1.56 20.48 -3.57
CA THR A 140 1.51 21.60 -4.51
C THR A 140 0.09 22.12 -4.76
N GLY A 141 -0.94 21.36 -4.37
CA GLY A 141 -2.35 21.73 -4.52
C GLY A 141 -3.01 21.28 -5.83
N ASP A 142 -2.30 20.54 -6.69
CA ASP A 142 -2.86 19.93 -7.91
C ASP A 142 -4.01 18.95 -7.59
N VAL A 143 -3.92 18.27 -6.44
CA VAL A 143 -5.03 17.53 -5.83
C VAL A 143 -5.30 18.03 -4.42
N SER A 144 -6.56 18.33 -4.09
CA SER A 144 -6.95 18.81 -2.75
C SER A 144 -6.99 17.70 -1.71
N ILE A 145 -7.09 16.44 -2.14
CA ILE A 145 -7.19 15.26 -1.29
C ILE A 145 -6.31 14.14 -1.84
N LEU A 146 -5.54 13.48 -0.97
CA LEU A 146 -4.74 12.32 -1.31
C LEU A 146 -5.27 11.05 -0.63
N GLY A 147 -5.72 10.11 -1.44
CA GLY A 147 -6.13 8.78 -1.02
C GLY A 147 -4.97 7.80 -0.89
N GLY A 148 -4.95 6.99 0.16
CA GLY A 148 -3.84 6.07 0.40
C GLY A 148 -4.10 5.09 1.55
N GLY A 149 -3.14 4.19 1.77
CA GLY A 149 -3.17 3.32 2.95
C GLY A 149 -2.76 4.10 4.19
N THR A 150 -3.40 3.85 5.34
CA THR A 150 -3.16 4.58 6.61
C THR A 150 -1.67 4.78 6.91
N LEU A 151 -0.88 3.71 6.84
CA LEU A 151 0.51 3.74 7.27
C LEU A 151 1.38 4.60 6.35
N TRP A 152 1.16 4.51 5.03
CA TRP A 152 1.87 5.33 4.05
C TRP A 152 1.49 6.80 4.20
N LEU A 153 0.21 7.12 4.34
CA LEU A 153 -0.22 8.50 4.51
C LEU A 153 0.33 9.09 5.81
N ALA A 154 0.25 8.38 6.93
CA ALA A 154 0.77 8.84 8.22
C ALA A 154 2.28 9.10 8.18
N ALA A 155 3.05 8.23 7.54
CA ALA A 155 4.50 8.36 7.43
C ALA A 155 4.96 9.48 6.47
N ASN A 156 4.05 10.04 5.68
CA ASN A 156 4.31 11.13 4.75
C ASN A 156 3.62 12.44 5.15
N GLN A 157 2.97 12.51 6.32
CA GLN A 157 2.50 13.77 6.88
C GLN A 157 3.71 14.61 7.34
N PRO A 158 3.65 15.94 7.24
CA PRO A 158 4.73 16.80 7.72
C PRO A 158 4.87 16.62 9.23
N ASP A 159 6.11 16.71 9.73
CA ASP A 159 6.37 16.58 11.15
C ASP A 159 5.62 17.65 11.95
N ARG A 160 5.14 17.22 13.12
CA ARG A 160 4.27 18.00 13.99
C ARG A 160 4.96 19.22 14.65
N GLN A 161 6.23 19.45 14.35
CA GLN A 161 7.10 20.41 15.04
C GLN A 161 7.01 21.84 14.50
N ASP A 162 6.50 22.05 13.28
CA ASP A 162 6.38 23.40 12.71
C ASP A 162 5.01 24.01 13.04
N GLY A 163 4.94 24.64 14.22
CA GLY A 163 3.74 25.15 14.88
C GLY A 163 2.99 26.32 14.23
N ALA A 164 2.95 26.45 12.90
CA ALA A 164 2.27 27.57 12.24
C ALA A 164 1.38 27.22 11.03
N ALA A 165 1.44 26.01 10.48
CA ALA A 165 0.54 25.59 9.39
C ALA A 165 -0.48 24.56 9.88
N ALA A 166 -1.73 24.64 9.42
CA ALA A 166 -2.75 23.65 9.72
C ALA A 166 -2.34 22.29 9.13
N LEU A 167 -1.68 21.44 9.92
CA LEU A 167 -1.17 20.15 9.47
C LEU A 167 -2.29 19.29 8.88
N PRO A 168 -2.10 18.70 7.69
CA PRO A 168 -3.14 17.92 7.04
C PRO A 168 -3.59 16.76 7.93
N SER A 169 -4.87 16.38 7.82
CA SER A 169 -5.51 15.37 8.67
C SER A 169 -5.84 14.09 7.91
N LEU A 170 -5.76 12.94 8.59
CA LEU A 170 -6.20 11.66 8.06
C LEU A 170 -7.65 11.40 8.42
N ARG A 171 -8.52 11.30 7.41
CA ARG A 171 -9.91 10.92 7.57
C ARG A 171 -10.17 9.50 7.04
N PRO A 172 -11.04 8.71 7.70
CA PRO A 172 -11.55 7.49 7.07
C PRO A 172 -12.32 7.84 5.79
N LEU A 173 -12.13 7.04 4.74
CA LEU A 173 -13.08 7.03 3.63
C LEU A 173 -14.37 6.36 4.14
N ARG A 174 -15.48 7.10 4.17
CA ARG A 174 -16.77 6.63 4.67
C ARG A 174 -17.63 6.22 3.47
N HIS A 175 -17.80 4.92 3.30
CA HIS A 175 -18.74 4.34 2.35
C HIS A 175 -19.72 3.44 3.11
N GLN A 176 -20.97 3.28 2.63
CA GLN A 176 -22.03 2.52 3.30
C GLN A 176 -21.70 1.03 3.55
N LEU A 177 -20.60 0.51 2.99
CA LEU A 177 -20.12 -0.86 3.22
C LEU A 177 -18.87 -0.85 4.11
N HIS A 178 -19.09 -0.91 5.42
CA HIS A 178 -18.04 -0.95 6.46
C HIS A 178 -17.03 -2.10 6.32
N HIS A 179 -17.30 -3.13 5.52
CA HIS A 179 -16.47 -4.35 5.43
C HIS A 179 -15.28 -4.27 4.46
N GLN A 180 -15.26 -3.32 3.52
CA GLN A 180 -14.23 -3.26 2.46
C GLN A 180 -13.01 -2.40 2.82
N SER A 181 -13.02 -1.68 3.96
CA SER A 181 -12.03 -0.64 4.26
C SER A 181 -10.79 -1.12 5.02
N LYS A 182 -10.79 -2.33 5.58
CA LYS A 182 -9.61 -2.89 6.28
C LYS A 182 -8.62 -3.48 5.26
N GLN A 183 -7.49 -2.81 5.08
CA GLN A 183 -6.37 -3.28 4.30
C GLN A 183 -5.37 -4.01 5.20
N ARG A 184 -5.09 -5.27 4.89
CA ARG A 184 -4.04 -6.05 5.54
C ARG A 184 -2.75 -5.87 4.74
N GLN A 185 -1.70 -5.41 5.41
CA GLN A 185 -0.37 -5.26 4.84
C GLN A 185 0.46 -6.49 5.22
N THR A 186 0.96 -7.16 4.20
CA THR A 186 1.48 -8.53 4.27
C THR A 186 2.87 -8.59 3.66
N ALA A 187 3.74 -9.40 4.25
CA ALA A 187 5.16 -9.43 3.91
C ALA A 187 5.47 -10.38 2.78
N LEU A 188 4.71 -11.46 2.67
CA LEU A 188 5.07 -12.58 1.82
C LEU A 188 4.04 -12.77 0.73
N LEU A 189 4.54 -12.74 -0.50
CA LEU A 189 3.90 -13.28 -1.68
C LEU A 189 4.83 -14.39 -2.15
N HIS A 190 4.42 -15.65 -2.02
CA HIS A 190 5.15 -16.78 -2.61
C HIS A 190 4.29 -17.40 -3.72
N GLN A 191 4.94 -18.00 -4.71
CA GLN A 191 4.22 -18.74 -5.76
C GLN A 191 3.37 -19.84 -5.13
N HIS A 192 2.15 -20.04 -5.66
CA HIS A 192 1.46 -21.31 -5.51
C HIS A 192 2.31 -22.37 -6.22
N ARG A 193 3.11 -23.14 -5.48
CA ARG A 193 3.55 -24.44 -5.97
C ARG A 193 2.38 -25.39 -5.81
N VAL A 194 1.68 -25.66 -6.90
CA VAL A 194 0.95 -26.92 -7.02
C VAL A 194 2.02 -27.97 -7.24
N GLY A 195 2.28 -28.80 -6.23
CA GLY A 195 3.13 -29.97 -6.40
C GLY A 195 2.41 -30.98 -7.31
N PRO A 196 3.13 -31.92 -7.95
CA PRO A 196 2.49 -32.98 -8.74
C PRO A 196 1.58 -33.92 -7.91
N ASP A 197 1.50 -33.75 -6.59
CA ASP A 197 0.75 -34.64 -5.69
C ASP A 197 -0.65 -34.12 -5.27
N ASP A 198 -1.09 -32.93 -5.71
CA ASP A 198 -2.44 -32.41 -5.37
C ASP A 198 -3.56 -32.93 -6.30
N ALA A 199 -3.35 -34.10 -6.93
CA ALA A 199 -4.40 -34.89 -7.55
C ALA A 199 -4.97 -35.90 -6.54
N GLY A 200 -5.54 -35.40 -5.46
CA GLY A 200 -6.20 -36.27 -4.49
C GLY A 200 -6.46 -35.58 -3.18
N LEU A 201 -7.68 -35.05 -3.04
CA LEU A 201 -8.58 -35.28 -1.89
C LEU A 201 -9.75 -34.31 -2.03
N HIS A 202 -10.75 -34.73 -2.82
CA HIS A 202 -12.13 -34.34 -2.57
C HIS A 202 -12.57 -35.04 -1.28
N GLY A 203 -13.11 -34.30 -0.31
CA GLY A 203 -13.81 -34.91 0.82
C GLY A 203 -13.94 -34.04 2.07
N TRP A 204 -15.12 -33.44 2.18
CA TRP A 204 -15.80 -32.88 3.37
C TRP A 204 -15.48 -31.45 3.77
#